data_AF-A0A2G2A395-F1
#
_entry.id   AF-A0A2G2A395-F1
#
_cell.length_a   1.000
_cell.length_b   1.000
_cell.length_c   1.000
_cell.angle_alpha   90.00
_cell.angle_beta   90.00
_cell.angle_gamma   90.00
#
_symmetry.space_group_name_H-M   'P 1'
#
loop_
_entity.id
_entity.type
_entity.pdbx_description
1 polymer ?
#
loop_
_entity_poly.entity_id
_entity_poly.type
_entity_poly.pdbx_seq_one_letter_code
_entity_poly.pdbx_strand_id
1 'polypeptide(L)'
;MKAWPFVGFTILTTGLMLTIQGAAGQDSEERQPEIRERIVEQLERTQARILMLERQIERLDRGEEIEPGAVGRDRPERLDRFENDPPHEVHEAQLLLVIKDLDDQHANYEGPRPFQRILATDSPERQRLLRRLGPRLARLVELRESNPKRYKIHLEEMSAGMRIARSARNLGMVLGNDESGESDIRTARDELRAAISAAFDAKAAMAREELLEVQAKLDALNEEIATAETDRQERIDTQFESILRKIRTGGWMRGFEERRHREDARPKRSRDD
;
A
#
# COMPACT_ATOMS: atom_id res chain seq x y z
N MET A 1 -28.96 -12.77 -35.06
CA MET A 1 -28.44 -11.86 -34.02
C MET A 1 -29.52 -11.74 -32.96
N LYS A 2 -29.32 -12.36 -31.79
CA LYS A 2 -30.34 -12.50 -30.73
C LYS A 2 -30.10 -11.44 -29.66
N ALA A 3 -31.09 -10.57 -29.44
CA ALA A 3 -31.13 -9.61 -28.35
C ALA A 3 -31.41 -10.33 -27.02
N TRP A 4 -30.70 -9.96 -25.97
CA TRP A 4 -30.95 -10.40 -24.59
C TRP A 4 -31.73 -9.30 -23.85
N PRO A 5 -32.82 -9.64 -23.14
CA PRO A 5 -33.50 -8.69 -22.27
C PRO A 5 -32.80 -8.65 -20.91
N PHE A 6 -32.33 -7.48 -20.50
CA PHE A 6 -31.87 -7.24 -19.13
C PHE A 6 -33.13 -7.02 -18.26
N VAL A 7 -33.48 -8.05 -17.50
CA VAL A 7 -34.55 -8.03 -16.50
C VAL A 7 -34.02 -7.37 -15.23
N GLY A 8 -34.78 -6.42 -14.70
CA GLY A 8 -34.45 -5.61 -13.55
C GLY A 8 -34.23 -6.41 -12.26
N PHE A 9 -33.21 -5.99 -11.52
CA PHE A 9 -32.94 -6.45 -10.16
C PHE A 9 -33.21 -5.27 -9.21
N THR A 10 -34.47 -5.14 -8.80
CA THR A 10 -34.90 -4.20 -7.77
C THR A 10 -34.78 -4.91 -6.42
N ILE A 11 -33.67 -4.72 -5.71
CA ILE A 11 -33.56 -5.16 -4.31
C ILE A 11 -34.09 -4.03 -3.42
N LEU A 12 -35.17 -4.34 -2.70
CA LEU A 12 -35.63 -3.58 -1.54
C LEU A 12 -34.53 -3.57 -0.47
N THR A 13 -33.90 -2.43 -0.24
CA THR A 13 -33.10 -2.13 0.96
C THR A 13 -33.51 -0.80 1.58
N THR A 14 -34.81 -0.63 1.81
CA THR A 14 -35.37 0.49 2.57
C THR A 14 -36.04 -0.05 3.82
N GLY A 15 -35.26 -0.23 4.90
CA GLY A 15 -35.86 -0.71 6.14
C GLY A 15 -34.94 -1.04 7.31
N LEU A 16 -33.74 -0.47 7.44
CA LEU A 16 -33.00 -0.52 8.72
C LEU A 16 -31.81 0.47 8.79
N MET A 17 -31.97 1.73 8.40
CA MET A 17 -30.85 2.69 8.37
C MET A 17 -31.23 4.06 8.95
N LEU A 18 -31.80 4.11 10.15
CA LEU A 18 -32.16 5.40 10.77
C LEU A 18 -31.85 5.57 12.27
N THR A 19 -31.03 4.71 12.87
CA THR A 19 -30.67 4.85 14.30
C THR A 19 -29.18 4.76 14.63
N ILE A 20 -28.27 4.67 13.65
CA ILE A 20 -26.80 4.62 13.89
C ILE A 20 -26.06 5.88 13.35
N GLN A 21 -26.75 6.86 12.75
CA GLN A 21 -26.10 8.08 12.23
C GLN A 21 -25.84 9.18 13.28
N GLY A 22 -26.22 8.99 14.54
CA GLY A 22 -26.14 10.04 15.57
C GLY A 22 -24.80 10.19 16.29
N ALA A 23 -23.95 9.16 16.31
CA ALA A 23 -22.74 9.15 17.14
C ALA A 23 -21.41 9.02 16.36
N ALA A 24 -21.45 8.67 15.07
CA ALA A 24 -20.24 8.49 14.26
C ALA A 24 -19.86 9.74 13.43
N GLY A 25 -20.72 10.76 13.37
CA GLY A 25 -20.51 11.92 12.49
C GLY A 25 -19.64 13.03 13.07
N GLN A 26 -19.64 13.24 14.40
CA GLN A 26 -18.85 14.32 15.01
C GLN A 26 -17.38 13.92 15.23
N ASP A 27 -17.11 12.66 15.55
CA ASP A 27 -15.75 12.14 15.73
C ASP A 27 -14.98 12.03 14.40
N SER A 28 -15.66 12.01 13.25
CA SER A 28 -14.99 11.93 11.94
C SER A 28 -14.56 13.30 11.41
N GLU A 29 -15.35 14.36 11.62
CA GLU A 29 -15.01 15.73 11.18
C GLU A 29 -13.78 16.27 11.92
N GLU A 30 -13.61 15.99 13.21
CA GLU A 30 -12.41 16.42 13.97
C GLU A 30 -11.13 15.67 13.54
N ARG A 31 -11.23 14.43 13.04
CA ARG A 31 -10.07 13.61 12.66
C ARG A 31 -9.65 13.75 11.20
N GLN A 32 -10.51 14.28 10.33
CA GLN A 32 -10.17 14.53 8.92
C GLN A 32 -8.92 15.41 8.71
N PRO A 33 -8.71 16.53 9.42
CA PRO A 33 -7.49 17.33 9.24
C PRO A 33 -6.22 16.55 9.64
N GLU A 34 -6.26 15.78 10.73
CA GLU A 34 -5.13 14.96 11.17
C GLU A 34 -4.78 13.85 10.15
N ILE A 35 -5.81 13.20 9.58
CA ILE A 35 -5.61 12.17 8.56
C ILE A 35 -4.98 12.80 7.31
N ARG A 36 -5.47 13.97 6.89
CA ARG A 36 -4.93 14.69 5.71
C ARG A 36 -3.49 15.11 5.93
N GLU A 37 -3.18 15.71 7.08
CA GLU A 37 -1.81 16.10 7.45
C GLU A 37 -0.86 14.90 7.42
N ARG A 38 -1.28 13.77 7.98
CA ARG A 38 -0.50 12.54 7.97
C ARG A 38 -0.25 11.97 6.56
N ILE A 39 -1.23 12.08 5.66
CA ILE A 39 -1.07 11.65 4.27
C ILE A 39 -0.12 12.58 3.51
N VAL A 40 -0.25 13.89 3.70
CA VAL A 40 0.67 14.89 3.10
C VAL A 40 2.10 14.64 3.57
N GLU A 41 2.30 14.42 4.88
CA GLU A 41 3.61 14.10 5.43
C GLU A 41 4.19 12.80 4.83
N GLN A 42 3.36 11.77 4.65
CA GLN A 42 3.80 10.53 3.98
C GLN A 42 4.18 10.77 2.50
N LEU A 43 3.44 11.63 1.80
CA LEU A 43 3.72 11.98 0.41
C LEU A 43 5.05 12.74 0.29
N GLU A 44 5.29 13.73 1.15
CA GLU A 44 6.56 14.48 1.19
C GLU A 44 7.75 13.57 1.52
N ARG A 45 7.61 12.66 2.50
CA ARG A 45 8.66 11.67 2.82
C ARG A 45 8.96 10.75 1.64
N THR A 46 7.92 10.32 0.92
CA THR A 46 8.07 9.44 -0.26
C THR A 46 8.74 10.17 -1.41
N GLN A 47 8.37 11.42 -1.69
CA GLN A 47 9.02 12.26 -2.70
C GLN A 47 10.49 12.53 -2.36
N ALA A 48 10.80 12.85 -1.10
CA ALA A 48 12.18 13.03 -0.64
C ALA A 48 13.02 11.77 -0.85
N ARG A 49 12.43 10.59 -0.58
CA ARG A 49 13.08 9.29 -0.81
C ARG A 49 13.33 9.02 -2.31
N ILE A 50 12.39 9.33 -3.19
CA ILE A 50 12.58 9.21 -4.65
C ILE A 50 13.76 10.08 -5.11
N LEU A 51 13.76 11.36 -4.72
CA LEU A 51 14.84 12.30 -5.09
C LEU A 51 16.20 11.86 -4.53
N MET A 52 16.24 11.24 -3.36
CA MET A 52 17.46 10.65 -2.81
C MET A 52 17.96 9.49 -3.66
N LEU A 53 17.07 8.56 -4.03
CA LEU A 53 17.41 7.39 -4.84
C LEU A 53 17.88 7.81 -6.25
N GLU A 54 17.21 8.78 -6.87
CA GLU A 54 17.59 9.32 -8.18
C GLU A 54 18.99 9.96 -8.14
N ARG A 55 19.30 10.74 -7.10
CA ARG A 55 20.67 11.26 -6.90
C ARG A 55 21.69 10.15 -6.68
N GLN A 56 21.34 9.07 -5.98
CA GLN A 56 22.25 7.93 -5.79
C GLN A 56 22.53 7.21 -7.12
N ILE A 57 21.53 7.08 -8.00
CA ILE A 57 21.69 6.54 -9.35
C ILE A 57 22.64 7.45 -10.17
N GLU A 58 22.41 8.76 -10.18
CA GLU A 58 23.27 9.71 -10.91
C GLU A 58 24.73 9.71 -10.43
N ARG A 59 24.98 9.49 -9.13
CA ARG A 59 26.34 9.35 -8.58
C ARG A 59 26.98 8.03 -9.02
N LEU A 60 26.21 6.94 -9.04
CA LEU A 60 26.65 5.65 -9.56
C LEU A 60 26.99 5.72 -11.04
N ASP A 61 26.23 6.44 -11.86
CA ASP A 61 26.53 6.58 -13.28
C ASP A 61 27.83 7.37 -13.49
N ARG A 62 28.09 8.37 -12.65
CA ARG A 62 29.35 9.15 -12.68
C ARG A 62 30.56 8.43 -12.09
N GLY A 63 30.37 7.25 -11.48
CA GLY A 63 31.44 6.48 -10.84
C GLY A 63 31.97 7.10 -9.56
N GLU A 64 31.16 7.93 -8.91
CA GLU A 64 31.48 8.40 -7.57
C GLU A 64 31.33 7.25 -6.58
N GLU A 65 32.29 7.13 -5.65
CA GLU A 65 32.22 6.16 -4.57
C GLU A 65 31.02 6.49 -3.67
N ILE A 66 30.08 5.56 -3.51
CA ILE A 66 29.02 5.71 -2.53
C ILE A 66 29.60 5.34 -1.16
N GLU A 67 29.52 6.24 -0.19
CA GLU A 67 29.89 5.92 1.18
C GLU A 67 29.12 4.67 1.64
N PRO A 68 29.80 3.62 2.14
CA PRO A 68 29.18 2.34 2.50
C PRO A 68 28.09 2.43 3.59
N GLY A 69 27.85 3.60 4.18
CA GLY A 69 26.71 3.87 5.08
C GLY A 69 25.46 4.45 4.42
N ALA A 70 25.55 4.99 3.19
CA ALA A 70 24.42 5.61 2.50
C ALA A 70 23.48 4.58 1.83
N VAL A 71 23.95 3.34 1.65
CA VAL A 71 23.18 2.21 1.11
C VAL A 71 22.83 1.24 2.23
N GLY A 72 21.98 1.68 3.17
CA GLY A 72 21.17 0.76 3.98
C GLY A 72 21.68 0.44 5.39
N ARG A 73 21.30 1.29 6.34
CA ARG A 73 20.62 0.85 7.56
C ARG A 73 19.23 1.45 7.72
N ASP A 74 18.62 1.91 6.63
CA ASP A 74 17.16 1.97 6.55
C ASP A 74 16.67 0.52 6.49
N ARG A 75 16.72 -0.13 7.66
CA ARG A 75 15.97 -1.34 7.95
C ARG A 75 14.57 -0.99 7.49
N PRO A 76 14.02 -1.65 6.45
CA PRO A 76 12.73 -1.28 5.88
C PRO A 76 11.76 -1.15 7.05
N GLU A 77 11.40 0.08 7.40
CA GLU A 77 10.54 0.35 8.53
C GLU A 77 9.28 -0.47 8.26
N ARG A 78 9.02 -1.49 9.10
CA ARG A 78 7.83 -2.35 9.11
C ARG A 78 7.86 -3.67 8.30
N LEU A 79 9.00 -4.34 8.12
CA LEU A 79 8.92 -5.80 7.91
C LEU A 79 8.63 -6.58 9.19
N ASP A 80 8.94 -6.02 10.37
CA ASP A 80 8.69 -6.65 11.67
C ASP A 80 7.20 -6.91 11.97
N ARG A 81 6.28 -6.27 11.22
CA ARG A 81 4.83 -6.49 11.41
C ARG A 81 4.36 -7.86 10.90
N PHE A 82 5.15 -8.53 10.07
CA PHE A 82 4.83 -9.85 9.52
C PHE A 82 5.76 -10.96 10.03
N GLU A 83 6.73 -10.65 10.90
CA GLU A 83 7.65 -11.66 11.43
C GLU A 83 7.00 -12.61 12.46
N ASN A 84 5.82 -12.27 12.98
CA ASN A 84 5.15 -13.02 14.05
C ASN A 84 3.78 -13.62 13.68
N ASP A 85 3.22 -13.32 12.51
CA ASP A 85 2.04 -14.06 12.06
C ASP A 85 2.53 -15.42 11.56
N PRO A 86 2.06 -16.55 12.13
CA PRO A 86 2.38 -17.86 11.60
C PRO A 86 1.98 -17.84 10.13
N PRO A 87 2.84 -18.31 9.21
CA PRO A 87 2.50 -18.30 7.80
C PRO A 87 1.12 -18.96 7.68
N HIS A 88 0.14 -18.19 7.22
CA HIS A 88 -1.06 -18.78 6.61
C HIS A 88 -0.53 -19.88 5.69
N GLU A 89 -1.20 -21.03 5.65
CA GLU A 89 -0.77 -22.19 4.86
C GLU A 89 -0.77 -21.83 3.35
N VAL A 90 0.18 -21.01 2.92
CA VAL A 90 0.44 -20.73 1.52
C VAL A 90 1.01 -22.02 1.01
N HIS A 91 0.23 -22.68 0.17
CA HIS A 91 0.60 -23.97 -0.36
C HIS A 91 1.96 -23.85 -1.05
N GLU A 92 2.89 -24.74 -0.69
CA GLU A 92 4.25 -24.75 -1.21
C GLU A 92 4.29 -24.66 -2.74
N ALA A 93 3.32 -25.28 -3.42
CA ALA A 93 3.14 -25.20 -4.86
C ALA A 93 3.03 -23.75 -5.38
N GLN A 94 2.32 -22.86 -4.69
CA GLN A 94 2.20 -21.45 -5.07
C GLN A 94 3.52 -20.70 -4.89
N LEU A 95 4.26 -20.98 -3.82
CA LEU A 95 5.59 -20.41 -3.59
C LEU A 95 6.56 -20.83 -4.70
N LEU A 96 6.51 -22.10 -5.12
CA LEU A 96 7.31 -22.61 -6.23
C LEU A 96 6.98 -21.94 -7.57
N LEU A 97 5.71 -21.57 -7.80
CA LEU A 97 5.35 -20.81 -9.00
C LEU A 97 6.05 -19.45 -9.03
N VAL A 98 6.09 -18.73 -7.90
CA VAL A 98 6.83 -17.46 -7.81
C VAL A 98 8.34 -17.67 -8.00
N ILE A 99 8.91 -18.73 -7.43
CA ILE A 99 10.32 -19.09 -7.64
C ILE A 99 10.59 -19.38 -9.12
N LYS A 100 9.66 -20.05 -9.81
CA LYS A 100 9.75 -20.27 -11.26
C LYS A 100 9.70 -18.95 -12.03
N ASP A 101 8.78 -18.05 -11.69
CA ASP A 101 8.70 -16.73 -12.33
C ASP A 101 10.01 -15.93 -12.14
N LEU A 102 10.63 -16.03 -10.97
CA LEU A 102 11.97 -15.46 -10.72
C LEU A 102 13.05 -16.13 -11.56
N ASP A 103 13.03 -17.46 -11.69
CA ASP A 103 13.99 -18.21 -12.51
C ASP A 103 13.88 -17.84 -14.00
N ASP A 104 12.65 -17.66 -14.49
CA ASP A 104 12.36 -17.28 -15.87
C ASP A 104 12.85 -15.86 -16.19
N GLN A 105 12.90 -14.93 -15.22
CA GLN A 105 13.58 -13.63 -15.40
C GLN A 105 15.09 -13.74 -15.62
N HIS A 106 15.68 -14.91 -15.41
CA HIS A 106 17.07 -15.22 -15.68
C HIS A 106 17.25 -16.17 -16.88
N ALA A 107 16.22 -16.37 -17.71
CA ALA A 107 16.28 -17.33 -18.80
C ALA A 107 17.41 -17.07 -19.83
N ASN A 108 17.79 -15.81 -20.04
CA ASN A 108 18.83 -15.40 -20.99
C ASN A 108 20.24 -15.40 -20.38
N TYR A 109 20.43 -15.94 -19.17
CA TYR A 109 21.72 -15.95 -18.49
C TYR A 109 22.53 -17.19 -18.90
N GLU A 110 23.81 -17.00 -19.25
CA GLU A 110 24.70 -18.08 -19.74
C GLU A 110 25.21 -19.04 -18.64
N GLY A 111 24.87 -18.80 -17.37
CA GLY A 111 25.28 -19.62 -16.24
C GLY A 111 24.17 -20.52 -15.64
N PRO A 112 24.51 -21.31 -14.60
CA PRO A 112 23.54 -22.17 -13.93
C PRO A 112 22.40 -21.34 -13.33
N ARG A 113 21.17 -21.73 -13.66
CA ARG A 113 19.97 -21.08 -13.16
C ARG A 113 19.88 -21.26 -11.63
N PRO A 114 19.69 -20.17 -10.87
CA PRO A 114 19.84 -20.18 -9.41
C PRO A 114 18.85 -21.10 -8.71
N PHE A 115 17.68 -21.34 -9.32
CA PHE A 115 16.61 -22.11 -8.70
C PHE A 115 16.37 -23.47 -9.33
N GLN A 116 17.03 -23.81 -10.44
CA GLN A 116 16.77 -25.06 -11.16
C GLN A 116 16.92 -26.29 -10.24
N ARG A 117 17.96 -26.33 -9.39
CA ARG A 117 18.14 -27.41 -8.41
C ARG A 117 17.05 -27.44 -7.34
N ILE A 118 16.58 -26.28 -6.91
CA ILE A 118 15.55 -26.12 -5.87
C ILE A 118 14.17 -26.50 -6.41
N LEU A 119 13.91 -26.20 -7.67
CA LEU A 119 12.66 -26.52 -8.36
C LEU A 119 12.57 -28.00 -8.73
N ALA A 120 13.70 -28.66 -9.01
CA ALA A 120 13.74 -30.04 -9.49
C ALA A 120 13.58 -31.10 -8.38
N THR A 121 14.05 -30.82 -7.16
CA THR A 121 14.13 -31.83 -6.09
C THR A 121 13.59 -31.26 -4.78
N ASP A 122 12.79 -32.05 -4.06
CA ASP A 122 12.49 -31.77 -2.66
C ASP A 122 13.74 -32.06 -1.81
N SER A 123 14.48 -31.01 -1.46
CA SER A 123 15.78 -31.10 -0.78
C SER A 123 15.81 -30.28 0.52
N PRO A 124 16.71 -30.60 1.46
CA PRO A 124 16.91 -29.77 2.66
C PRO A 124 17.24 -28.30 2.33
N GLU A 125 17.94 -28.06 1.23
CA GLU A 125 18.24 -26.70 0.73
C GLU A 125 16.99 -25.97 0.28
N ARG A 126 16.06 -26.65 -0.40
CA ARG A 126 14.75 -26.07 -0.77
C ARG A 126 13.99 -25.65 0.47
N GLN A 127 13.88 -26.51 1.48
CA GLN A 127 13.19 -26.18 2.73
C GLN A 127 13.84 -24.99 3.46
N ARG A 128 15.17 -24.92 3.50
CA ARG A 128 15.89 -23.77 4.07
C ARG A 128 15.64 -22.48 3.29
N LEU A 129 15.64 -22.56 1.96
CA LEU A 129 15.36 -21.41 1.10
C LEU A 129 13.92 -20.94 1.29
N LEU A 130 12.94 -21.85 1.28
CA LEU A 130 11.53 -21.55 1.52
C LEU A 130 11.31 -21.00 2.93
N ARG A 131 12.00 -21.49 3.95
CA ARG A 131 11.91 -20.90 5.30
C ARG A 131 12.43 -19.46 5.33
N ARG A 132 13.52 -19.18 4.61
CA ARG A 132 14.14 -17.84 4.58
C ARG A 132 13.38 -16.84 3.71
N LEU A 133 12.89 -17.28 2.56
CA LEU A 133 12.22 -16.43 1.57
C LEU A 133 10.70 -16.51 1.65
N GLY A 134 10.16 -17.48 2.38
CA GLY A 134 8.74 -17.80 2.48
C GLY A 134 7.85 -16.58 2.71
N PRO A 135 8.11 -15.74 3.73
CA PRO A 135 7.30 -14.54 3.97
C PRO A 135 7.27 -13.58 2.78
N ARG A 136 8.40 -13.41 2.07
CA ARG A 136 8.49 -12.56 0.88
C ARG A 136 7.77 -13.19 -0.32
N LEU A 137 7.92 -14.50 -0.50
CA LEU A 137 7.26 -15.25 -1.56
C LEU A 137 5.74 -15.31 -1.35
N ALA A 138 5.28 -15.46 -0.11
CA ALA A 138 3.86 -15.42 0.25
C ALA A 138 3.22 -14.09 -0.15
N ARG A 139 3.87 -12.97 0.19
CA ARG A 139 3.44 -11.63 -0.27
C ARG A 139 3.36 -11.54 -1.80
N LEU A 140 4.33 -12.12 -2.52
CA LEU A 140 4.28 -12.15 -3.98
C LEU A 140 3.13 -13.01 -4.52
N VAL A 141 2.79 -14.13 -3.87
CA VAL A 141 1.61 -14.94 -4.24
C VAL A 141 0.33 -14.12 -4.12
N GLU A 142 0.13 -13.41 -2.99
CA GLU A 142 -1.04 -12.55 -2.79
C GLU A 142 -1.13 -11.43 -3.84
N LEU A 143 0.01 -10.78 -4.14
CA LEU A 143 0.08 -9.72 -5.13
C LEU A 143 -0.16 -10.22 -6.55
N ARG A 144 0.22 -11.46 -6.88
CA ARG A 144 0.09 -12.01 -8.24
C ARG A 144 -1.34 -11.92 -8.76
N GLU A 145 -2.31 -12.20 -7.88
CA GLU A 145 -3.74 -12.18 -8.22
C GLU A 145 -4.38 -10.82 -7.95
N SER A 146 -4.06 -10.20 -6.80
CA SER A 146 -4.72 -8.96 -6.37
C SER A 146 -4.20 -7.70 -7.05
N ASN A 147 -2.91 -7.63 -7.37
CA ASN A 147 -2.27 -6.47 -8.00
C ASN A 147 -1.08 -6.90 -8.89
N PRO A 148 -1.33 -7.33 -10.14
CA PRO A 148 -0.30 -7.85 -11.03
C PRO A 148 0.82 -6.85 -11.35
N LYS A 149 0.55 -5.55 -11.27
CA LYS A 149 1.54 -4.49 -11.48
C LYS A 149 2.54 -4.45 -10.34
N ARG A 150 2.06 -4.41 -9.09
CA ARG A 150 2.91 -4.49 -7.88
C ARG A 150 3.67 -5.80 -7.79
N TYR A 151 3.03 -6.91 -8.18
CA TYR A 151 3.70 -8.20 -8.27
C TYR A 151 4.96 -8.11 -9.13
N LYS A 152 4.88 -7.54 -10.35
CA LYS A 152 6.05 -7.39 -11.23
C LYS A 152 7.16 -6.55 -10.62
N ILE A 153 6.81 -5.42 -10.00
CA ILE A 153 7.81 -4.53 -9.36
C ILE A 153 8.51 -5.23 -8.20
N HIS A 154 7.77 -5.92 -7.32
CA HIS A 154 8.37 -6.69 -6.23
C HIS A 154 9.20 -7.89 -6.73
N LEU A 155 8.77 -8.53 -7.82
CA LEU A 155 9.51 -9.61 -8.47
C LEU A 155 10.87 -9.10 -9.00
N GLU A 156 10.86 -7.93 -9.66
CA GLU A 156 12.06 -7.25 -10.14
C GLU A 156 13.00 -6.82 -9.02
N GLU A 157 12.48 -6.26 -7.93
CA GLU A 157 13.29 -5.92 -6.74
C GLU A 157 14.00 -7.15 -6.17
N MET A 158 13.25 -8.25 -6.02
CA MET A 158 13.79 -9.50 -5.51
C MET A 158 14.83 -10.10 -6.46
N SER A 159 14.58 -10.07 -7.76
CA SER A 159 15.52 -10.46 -8.82
C SER A 159 16.80 -9.65 -8.78
N ALA A 160 16.70 -8.33 -8.67
CA ALA A 160 17.85 -7.44 -8.57
C ALA A 160 18.70 -7.72 -7.32
N GLY A 161 18.07 -7.95 -6.16
CA GLY A 161 18.78 -8.35 -4.94
C GLY A 161 19.58 -9.65 -5.09
N MET A 162 19.04 -10.61 -5.84
CA MET A 162 19.75 -11.86 -6.14
C MET A 162 20.90 -11.67 -7.12
N ARG A 163 20.75 -10.78 -8.11
CA ARG A 163 21.83 -10.39 -9.02
C ARG A 163 22.99 -9.76 -8.26
N ILE A 164 22.71 -8.87 -7.29
CA ILE A 164 23.75 -8.29 -6.42
C ILE A 164 24.49 -9.39 -5.65
N ALA A 165 23.76 -10.25 -4.93
CA ALA A 165 24.38 -11.29 -4.10
C ALA A 165 25.26 -12.24 -4.93
N ARG A 166 24.84 -12.54 -6.17
CA ARG A 166 25.63 -13.35 -7.10
C ARG A 166 26.87 -12.62 -7.59
N SER A 167 26.72 -11.40 -8.09
CA SER A 167 27.83 -10.62 -8.65
C SER A 167 28.88 -10.31 -7.58
N ALA A 168 28.45 -10.06 -6.33
CA ALA A 168 29.34 -9.89 -5.19
C ALA A 168 30.13 -11.16 -4.87
N ARG A 169 29.48 -12.34 -4.93
CA ARG A 169 30.18 -13.63 -4.79
C ARG A 169 31.16 -13.85 -5.95
N ASN A 170 30.77 -13.54 -7.19
CA ASN A 170 31.63 -13.66 -8.36
C ASN A 170 32.91 -12.84 -8.19
N LEU A 171 32.74 -11.55 -7.86
CA LEU A 171 33.86 -10.66 -7.57
C LEU A 171 34.74 -11.20 -6.44
N GLY A 172 34.16 -11.72 -5.35
CA GLY A 172 34.91 -12.34 -4.26
C GLY A 172 35.74 -13.56 -4.69
N MET A 173 35.21 -14.39 -5.60
CA MET A 173 35.96 -15.54 -6.16
C MET A 173 37.09 -15.08 -7.08
N VAL A 174 36.83 -14.10 -7.95
CA VAL A 174 37.85 -13.55 -8.87
C VAL A 174 39.00 -12.89 -8.08
N LEU A 175 38.68 -12.10 -7.06
CA LEU A 175 39.68 -11.46 -6.18
C LEU A 175 40.46 -12.45 -5.32
N GLY A 176 39.87 -13.61 -4.99
CA GLY A 176 40.52 -14.66 -4.20
C GLY A 176 41.34 -15.65 -5.03
N ASN A 177 41.35 -15.50 -6.35
CA ASN A 177 42.12 -16.35 -7.26
C ASN A 177 43.34 -15.58 -7.79
N ASP A 178 44.53 -15.99 -7.39
CA ASP A 178 45.81 -15.34 -7.76
C ASP A 178 46.09 -15.38 -9.27
N GLU A 179 45.42 -16.26 -10.02
CA GLU A 179 45.54 -16.36 -11.48
C GLU A 179 44.63 -15.38 -12.24
N SER A 180 43.68 -14.73 -11.57
CA SER A 180 42.74 -13.80 -12.21
C SER A 180 43.47 -12.57 -12.73
N GLY A 181 43.26 -12.23 -14.00
CA GLY A 181 43.83 -11.01 -14.59
C GLY A 181 43.05 -9.75 -14.17
N GLU A 182 43.66 -8.57 -14.36
CA GLU A 182 42.99 -7.28 -14.15
C GLU A 182 41.71 -7.14 -14.99
N SER A 183 41.68 -7.77 -16.17
CA SER A 183 40.47 -7.79 -17.00
C SER A 183 39.31 -8.53 -16.34
N ASP A 184 39.56 -9.65 -15.67
CA ASP A 184 38.52 -10.44 -15.00
C ASP A 184 37.98 -9.70 -13.78
N ILE A 185 38.88 -9.07 -13.02
CA ILE A 185 38.52 -8.22 -11.88
C ILE A 185 37.65 -7.05 -12.34
N ARG A 186 38.02 -6.39 -13.44
CA ARG A 186 37.24 -5.29 -14.01
C ARG A 186 35.85 -5.75 -14.45
N THR A 187 35.76 -6.85 -15.20
CA THR A 187 34.46 -7.41 -15.62
C THR A 187 33.57 -7.73 -14.42
N ALA A 188 34.09 -8.41 -13.39
CA ALA A 188 33.32 -8.74 -12.20
C ALA A 188 32.87 -7.50 -11.40
N ARG A 189 33.69 -6.42 -11.39
CA ARG A 189 33.29 -5.12 -10.81
C ARG A 189 32.17 -4.47 -11.60
N ASP A 190 32.26 -4.45 -12.93
CA ASP A 190 31.25 -3.87 -13.80
C ASP A 190 29.91 -4.61 -13.69
N GLU A 191 29.94 -5.94 -13.61
CA GLU A 191 28.76 -6.77 -13.34
C GLU A 191 28.10 -6.43 -11.99
N LEU A 192 28.89 -6.31 -10.92
CA LEU A 192 28.38 -5.93 -9.61
C LEU A 192 27.77 -4.53 -9.63
N ARG A 193 28.43 -3.57 -10.29
CA ARG A 193 27.92 -2.20 -10.43
C ARG A 193 26.60 -2.16 -11.19
N ALA A 194 26.51 -2.88 -12.31
CA ALA A 194 25.27 -3.00 -13.09
C ALA A 194 24.13 -3.63 -12.26
N ALA A 195 24.43 -4.67 -11.47
CA ALA A 195 23.45 -5.29 -10.59
C ALA A 195 22.97 -4.33 -9.48
N ILE A 196 23.86 -3.50 -8.92
CA ILE A 196 23.51 -2.47 -7.94
C ILE A 196 22.62 -1.40 -8.57
N SER A 197 22.97 -0.90 -9.77
CA SER A 197 22.16 0.06 -10.51
C SER A 197 20.73 -0.46 -10.74
N ALA A 198 20.60 -1.69 -11.24
CA ALA A 198 19.29 -2.30 -11.47
C ALA A 198 18.44 -2.44 -10.19
N ALA A 199 19.07 -2.62 -9.02
CA ALA A 199 18.35 -2.65 -7.76
C ALA A 199 17.87 -1.27 -7.32
N PHE A 200 18.61 -0.20 -7.63
CA PHE A 200 18.14 1.17 -7.42
C PHE A 200 16.97 1.50 -8.33
N ASP A 201 17.02 1.10 -9.60
CA ASP A 201 15.91 1.27 -10.54
C ASP A 201 14.64 0.56 -10.06
N ALA A 202 14.76 -0.68 -9.60
CA ALA A 202 13.63 -1.43 -9.05
C ALA A 202 13.04 -0.78 -7.78
N LYS A 203 13.89 -0.25 -6.88
CA LYS A 203 13.45 0.50 -5.70
C LYS A 203 12.76 1.81 -6.08
N ALA A 204 13.28 2.52 -7.07
CA ALA A 204 12.67 3.75 -7.58
C ALA A 204 11.29 3.46 -8.21
N ALA A 205 11.17 2.36 -8.97
CA ALA A 205 9.88 1.92 -9.51
C ALA A 205 8.86 1.60 -8.39
N MET A 206 9.30 0.94 -7.32
CA MET A 206 8.45 0.69 -6.14
C MET A 206 7.99 1.97 -5.46
N ALA A 207 8.92 2.89 -5.20
CA ALA A 207 8.59 4.17 -4.58
C ALA A 207 7.63 5.01 -5.44
N ARG A 208 7.79 4.99 -6.77
CA ARG A 208 6.85 5.65 -7.69
C ARG A 208 5.46 5.04 -7.64
N GLU A 209 5.35 3.72 -7.52
CA GLU A 209 4.05 3.06 -7.39
C GLU A 209 3.38 3.38 -6.05
N GLU A 210 4.15 3.38 -4.95
CA GLU A 210 3.64 3.80 -3.64
C GLU A 210 3.15 5.26 -3.67
N LEU A 211 3.87 6.15 -4.34
CA LEU A 211 3.46 7.54 -4.52
C LEU A 211 2.12 7.64 -5.27
N LEU A 212 1.93 6.87 -6.36
CA LEU A 212 0.69 6.86 -7.12
C LEU A 212 -0.50 6.38 -6.27
N GLU A 213 -0.31 5.37 -5.43
CA GLU A 213 -1.38 4.91 -4.54
C GLU A 213 -1.73 5.92 -3.45
N VAL A 214 -0.72 6.57 -2.86
CA VAL A 214 -0.95 7.62 -1.87
C VAL A 214 -1.67 8.79 -2.51
N GLN A 215 -1.29 9.18 -3.74
CA GLN A 215 -1.98 10.22 -4.50
C GLN A 215 -3.44 9.85 -4.78
N ALA A 216 -3.70 8.64 -5.26
CA ALA A 216 -5.07 8.19 -5.52
C ALA A 216 -5.96 8.19 -4.27
N LYS A 217 -5.39 7.84 -3.10
CA LYS A 217 -6.10 7.93 -1.81
C LYS A 217 -6.39 9.37 -1.41
N LEU A 218 -5.43 10.28 -1.64
CA LEU A 218 -5.61 11.70 -1.36
C LEU A 218 -6.70 12.30 -2.25
N ASP A 219 -6.73 11.92 -3.54
CA ASP A 219 -7.75 12.36 -4.48
C ASP A 219 -9.14 11.85 -4.06
N ALA A 220 -9.25 10.57 -3.70
CA ALA A 220 -10.50 10.00 -3.20
C ALA A 220 -11.01 10.69 -1.92
N LEU A 221 -10.12 10.97 -0.96
CA LEU A 221 -10.50 11.70 0.26
C LEU A 221 -10.94 13.15 -0.03
N ASN A 222 -10.32 13.82 -1.00
CA ASN A 222 -10.75 15.16 -1.42
C ASN A 222 -12.16 15.12 -2.05
N GLU A 223 -12.48 14.09 -2.84
CA GLU A 223 -13.82 13.88 -3.40
C GLU A 223 -14.86 13.59 -2.29
N GLU A 224 -14.50 12.78 -1.30
CA GLU A 224 -15.35 12.52 -0.13
C GLU A 224 -15.62 13.82 0.66
N ILE A 225 -14.60 14.65 0.90
CA ILE A 225 -14.75 15.95 1.57
C ILE A 225 -15.67 16.86 0.75
N ALA A 226 -15.45 16.99 -0.56
CA ALA A 226 -16.28 17.84 -1.41
C ALA A 226 -17.76 17.38 -1.43
N THR A 227 -18.00 16.06 -1.40
CA THR A 227 -19.34 15.48 -1.28
C THR A 227 -19.96 15.83 0.08
N ALA A 228 -19.21 15.65 1.17
CA ALA A 228 -19.67 15.98 2.52
C ALA A 228 -19.98 17.48 2.70
N GLU A 229 -19.17 18.36 2.09
CA GLU A 229 -19.41 19.82 2.09
C GLU A 229 -20.70 20.18 1.34
N THR A 230 -20.95 19.54 0.19
CA THR A 230 -22.17 19.73 -0.59
C THR A 230 -23.40 19.25 0.19
N ASP A 231 -23.35 18.03 0.75
CA ASP A 231 -24.40 17.46 1.59
C ASP A 231 -24.70 18.36 2.81
N ARG A 232 -23.65 18.89 3.44
CA ARG A 232 -23.77 19.82 4.57
C ARG A 232 -24.49 21.09 4.15
N GLN A 233 -24.13 21.68 3.00
CA GLN A 233 -24.78 22.88 2.49
C GLN A 233 -26.26 22.65 2.18
N GLU A 234 -26.61 21.54 1.52
CA GLU A 234 -28.00 21.18 1.23
C GLU A 234 -28.84 20.98 2.51
N ARG A 235 -28.25 20.37 3.55
CA ARG A 235 -28.89 20.21 4.86
C ARG A 235 -29.11 21.55 5.54
N ILE A 236 -28.12 22.46 5.49
CA ILE A 236 -28.25 23.82 6.03
C ILE A 236 -29.38 24.55 5.32
N ASP A 237 -29.42 24.53 3.98
CA ASP A 237 -30.45 25.21 3.18
C ASP A 237 -31.84 24.64 3.47
N THR A 238 -31.97 23.31 3.55
CA THR A 238 -33.23 22.64 3.91
C THR A 238 -33.71 23.02 5.31
N GLN A 239 -32.81 23.04 6.29
CA GLN A 239 -33.15 23.45 7.65
C GLN A 239 -33.51 24.93 7.74
N PHE A 240 -32.77 25.79 7.05
CA PHE A 240 -33.00 27.23 6.98
C PHE A 240 -34.38 27.55 6.40
N GLU A 241 -34.73 26.95 5.25
CA GLU A 241 -36.05 27.11 4.62
C GLU A 241 -37.18 26.57 5.51
N SER A 242 -36.95 25.46 6.22
CA SER A 242 -37.89 24.93 7.20
C SER A 242 -38.16 25.91 8.35
N ILE A 243 -37.10 26.56 8.86
CA ILE A 243 -37.21 27.59 9.91
C ILE A 243 -37.94 28.82 9.38
N LEU A 244 -37.58 29.34 8.20
CA LEU A 244 -38.27 30.48 7.58
C LEU A 244 -39.76 30.23 7.39
N ARG A 245 -40.14 29.02 6.94
CA ARG A 245 -41.55 28.63 6.81
C ARG A 245 -42.29 28.64 8.14
N LYS A 246 -41.67 28.15 9.22
CA LYS A 246 -42.25 28.16 10.58
C LYS A 246 -42.43 29.59 11.12
N ILE A 247 -41.50 30.48 10.82
CA ILE A 247 -41.59 31.90 11.17
C ILE A 247 -42.75 32.55 10.41
N ARG A 248 -42.82 32.39 9.08
CA ARG A 248 -43.86 32.99 8.22
C ARG A 248 -45.28 32.54 8.58
N THR A 249 -45.45 31.28 8.96
CA THR A 249 -46.75 30.69 9.31
C THR A 249 -47.18 30.93 10.76
N GLY A 250 -46.36 31.61 11.57
CA GLY A 250 -46.60 31.80 13.01
C GLY A 250 -46.53 30.51 13.84
N GLY A 251 -46.19 29.38 13.22
CA GLY A 251 -46.07 28.08 13.87
C GLY A 251 -44.95 28.02 14.92
N TRP A 252 -43.95 28.90 14.80
CA TRP A 252 -42.85 28.98 15.76
C TRP A 252 -43.31 29.48 17.14
N MET A 253 -44.26 30.41 17.21
CA MET A 253 -44.87 30.89 18.47
C MET A 253 -45.86 29.86 19.05
N ARG A 254 -46.71 29.26 18.20
CA ARG A 254 -47.72 28.25 18.64
C ARG A 254 -47.09 27.02 19.31
N GLY A 255 -45.96 26.52 18.79
CA GLY A 255 -45.29 25.37 19.38
C GLY A 255 -44.63 25.67 20.75
N PHE A 256 -44.23 26.91 20.99
CA PHE A 256 -43.73 27.36 22.30
C PHE A 256 -44.87 27.50 23.31
N GLU A 257 -46.00 28.08 22.91
CA GLU A 257 -47.20 28.19 23.77
C GLU A 257 -47.77 26.81 24.13
N GLU A 258 -47.87 25.88 23.17
CA GLU A 258 -48.33 24.50 23.44
C GLU A 258 -47.40 23.73 24.37
N ARG A 259 -46.07 23.89 24.24
CA ARG A 259 -45.11 23.26 25.17
C ARG A 259 -45.21 23.86 26.57
N ARG A 260 -45.34 25.19 26.67
CA ARG A 260 -45.50 25.88 27.95
C ARG A 260 -46.77 25.41 28.66
N HIS A 261 -47.89 25.33 27.94
CA HIS A 261 -49.14 24.78 28.48
C HIS A 261 -49.04 23.29 28.86
N ARG A 262 -48.29 22.46 28.13
CA ARG A 262 -48.05 21.06 28.50
C ARG A 262 -47.14 20.90 29.72
N GLU A 263 -46.16 21.78 29.90
CA GLU A 263 -45.31 21.79 31.10
C GLU A 263 -46.09 22.28 32.32
N ASP A 264 -46.95 23.28 32.17
CA ASP A 264 -47.85 23.75 33.23
C ASP A 264 -48.92 22.69 33.58
N ALA A 265 -49.37 21.91 32.60
CA ALA A 265 -50.32 20.81 32.80
C ALA A 265 -49.68 19.49 33.24
N ARG A 266 -48.34 19.39 33.32
CA ARG A 266 -47.70 18.19 33.87
C ARG A 266 -47.94 18.19 35.38
N PRO A 267 -48.65 17.18 35.94
CA PRO A 267 -48.82 17.08 37.38
C PRO A 267 -47.43 17.00 38.01
N LYS A 268 -47.13 17.94 38.91
CA LYS A 268 -45.90 17.93 39.70
C LYS A 268 -45.86 16.58 40.41
N ARG A 269 -44.93 15.72 40.00
CA ARG A 269 -44.68 14.46 40.71
C ARG A 269 -44.35 14.86 42.15
N SER A 270 -45.23 14.51 43.09
CA SER A 270 -45.00 14.73 44.52
C SER A 270 -43.70 13.99 44.84
N ARG A 271 -42.75 14.73 45.39
CA ARG A 271 -41.44 14.22 45.78
C ARG A 271 -41.55 13.63 47.19
N ASP A 272 -42.53 12.75 47.37
CA ASP A 272 -42.76 12.00 48.59
C ASP A 272 -42.99 10.54 48.18
N ASP A 273 -41.89 9.80 48.12
CA ASP A 273 -41.76 8.34 48.33
C ASP A 273 -40.26 8.02 48.51
#